data_AF-A0A9E4DAC3-F1
#
_entry.id   AF-A0A9E4DAC3-F1
#
_cell.length_a   1.000
_cell.length_b   1.000
_cell.length_c   1.000
_cell.angle_alpha   90.00
_cell.angle_beta   90.00
_cell.angle_gamma   90.00
#
_symmetry.space_group_name_H-M   'P 1'
#
loop_
_entity.id
_entity.type
_entity.pdbx_description
1 polymer ?
#
loop_
_entity_poly.entity_id
_entity_poly.type
_entity_poly.pdbx_seq_one_letter_code
_entity_poly.pdbx_strand_id
1 'polypeptide(L)'
;MTSITNIQAFEVMDSRGNPTVMAEVTLDTGEVGAACAPSGASTGSREALELRDGDVKRYLGKGVLNAVGHVNGPLRTLLLGADVTAQRELDAAMIAADGTENK
;
A
#
# COMPACT_ATOMS: atom_id res chain seq x y z
N MET A 1 11.37 -18.05 11.67
CA MET A 1 10.76 -16.92 12.43
C MET A 1 9.56 -16.47 11.60
N THR A 2 8.87 -15.40 11.94
CA THR A 2 7.77 -14.85 11.12
C THR A 2 8.14 -13.46 10.61
N SER A 3 9.38 -13.33 10.15
CA SER A 3 9.97 -12.07 9.72
C SER A 3 9.67 -11.77 8.26
N ILE A 4 9.42 -10.51 7.94
CA ILE A 4 9.16 -10.07 6.56
C ILE A 4 10.47 -10.09 5.76
N THR A 5 10.51 -10.87 4.69
CA THR A 5 11.67 -10.97 3.79
C THR A 5 11.49 -10.22 2.48
N ASN A 6 10.25 -9.95 2.08
CA ASN A 6 9.95 -9.19 0.88
C ASN A 6 8.58 -8.50 0.98
N ILE A 7 8.48 -7.34 0.33
CA ILE A 7 7.22 -6.63 0.10
C ILE A 7 7.24 -6.18 -1.36
N GLN A 8 6.16 -6.47 -2.09
CA GLN A 8 5.98 -6.01 -3.47
C GLN A 8 4.56 -5.47 -3.66
N ALA A 9 4.40 -4.46 -4.50
CA ALA A 9 3.12 -3.91 -4.86
C ALA A 9 2.94 -3.78 -6.37
N PHE A 10 1.68 -3.83 -6.76
CA PHE A 10 1.23 -3.85 -8.14
C PHE A 10 0.03 -2.93 -8.32
N GLU A 11 -0.04 -2.29 -9.49
CA GLU A 11 -1.26 -1.64 -9.96
C GLU A 11 -2.18 -2.71 -10.56
N VAL A 12 -3.34 -2.93 -9.96
CA VAL A 12 -4.38 -3.88 -10.38
C VAL A 12 -5.70 -3.15 -10.63
N MET A 13 -6.72 -3.82 -11.18
CA MET A 13 -8.01 -3.20 -11.46
C MET A 13 -9.07 -3.54 -10.41
N ASP A 14 -9.82 -2.53 -9.95
CA ASP A 14 -10.98 -2.70 -9.08
C ASP A 14 -12.21 -3.22 -9.86
N SER A 15 -13.30 -3.52 -9.16
CA SER A 15 -14.55 -4.03 -9.75
C SER A 15 -15.25 -3.05 -10.71
N ARG A 16 -14.83 -1.78 -10.75
CA ARG A 16 -15.32 -0.74 -11.66
C ARG A 16 -14.33 -0.47 -12.81
N GLY A 17 -13.24 -1.22 -12.89
CA GLY A 17 -12.19 -1.03 -13.89
C GLY A 17 -11.29 0.18 -13.65
N ASN A 18 -11.21 0.70 -12.42
CA ASN A 18 -10.24 1.73 -12.06
C ASN A 18 -8.98 1.08 -11.45
N PRO A 19 -7.80 1.68 -11.63
CA PRO A 19 -6.59 1.23 -10.94
C PRO A 19 -6.74 1.24 -9.41
N THR A 20 -6.14 0.27 -8.73
CA THR A 20 -5.96 0.21 -7.28
C THR A 20 -4.66 -0.52 -6.93
N VAL A 21 -4.21 -0.43 -5.68
CA VAL A 21 -2.98 -1.06 -5.20
C VAL A 21 -3.26 -2.45 -4.64
N MET A 22 -2.48 -3.44 -5.08
CA MET A 22 -2.32 -4.72 -4.40
C MET A 22 -0.91 -4.78 -3.80
N ALA A 23 -0.79 -5.29 -2.58
CA ALA A 23 0.50 -5.57 -1.96
C ALA A 23 0.61 -7.05 -1.57
N GLU A 24 1.80 -7.61 -1.75
CA GLU A 24 2.22 -8.93 -1.33
C GLU A 24 3.34 -8.83 -0.31
N VAL A 25 3.27 -9.65 0.74
CA VAL A 25 4.28 -9.76 1.79
C VAL A 25 4.74 -11.22 1.86
N THR A 26 6.06 -11.44 1.77
CA THR A 26 6.69 -12.76 1.90
C THR A 26 7.42 -12.87 3.22
N LEU A 27 7.28 -14.02 3.91
CA LEU A 27 7.96 -14.31 5.17
C LEU A 27 9.21 -15.17 4.97
N ASP A 28 10.07 -15.27 5.99
CA ASP A 28 11.23 -16.18 5.98
C ASP A 28 10.84 -17.66 6.01
N THR A 29 9.62 -17.96 6.44
CA THR A 29 9.00 -19.28 6.39
C THR A 29 8.41 -19.63 5.02
N GLY A 30 8.36 -18.67 4.09
CA GLY A 30 7.94 -18.87 2.69
C GLY A 30 6.46 -18.61 2.42
N GLU A 31 5.64 -18.35 3.44
CA GLU A 31 4.26 -17.91 3.24
C GLU A 31 4.20 -16.54 2.56
N VAL A 32 3.15 -16.36 1.77
CA VAL A 32 2.86 -15.12 1.06
C VAL A 32 1.44 -14.70 1.38
N GLY A 33 1.29 -13.48 1.92
CA GLY A 33 0.00 -12.82 2.09
C GLY A 33 -0.18 -11.74 1.02
N ALA A 34 -1.37 -11.67 0.42
CA ALA A 34 -1.71 -10.67 -0.59
C ALA A 34 -3.01 -9.95 -0.23
N ALA A 35 -3.07 -8.64 -0.44
CA ALA A 35 -4.26 -7.84 -0.22
C ALA A 35 -4.39 -6.71 -1.25
N CYS A 36 -5.62 -6.45 -1.68
CA CYS A 36 -5.96 -5.31 -2.54
C CYS A 36 -6.69 -4.24 -1.72
N ALA A 37 -6.26 -2.99 -1.84
CA ALA A 37 -7.00 -1.87 -1.27
C ALA A 37 -8.31 -1.66 -2.07
N PRO A 38 -9.48 -1.58 -1.42
CA PRO A 38 -10.69 -1.13 -2.09
C PRO A 38 -10.60 0.38 -2.39
N SER A 39 -11.26 0.82 -3.45
CA SER A 39 -11.40 2.26 -3.73
C SER A 39 -12.82 2.73 -3.48
N GLY A 40 -12.98 3.66 -2.56
CA GLY A 40 -14.26 4.31 -2.26
C GLY A 40 -14.70 5.25 -3.39
N ALA A 41 -16.01 5.48 -3.50
CA ALA A 41 -16.55 6.61 -4.27
C ALA A 41 -16.75 7.86 -3.38
N SER A 42 -16.78 7.67 -2.07
CA SER A 42 -16.90 8.74 -1.08
C SER A 42 -15.64 9.60 -1.11
N THR A 43 -15.81 10.92 -1.12
CA THR A 43 -14.73 11.90 -1.03
C THR A 43 -14.85 12.68 0.27
N GLY A 44 -15.25 12.00 1.35
CA GLY A 44 -15.41 12.63 2.66
C GLY A 44 -14.11 13.30 3.07
N SER A 45 -14.14 14.59 3.42
CA SER A 45 -12.94 15.36 3.80
C SER A 45 -12.26 14.91 5.10
N ARG A 46 -12.79 13.86 5.75
CA ARG A 46 -12.25 13.23 6.97
C ARG A 46 -11.77 11.80 6.72
N GLU A 47 -11.82 11.32 5.48
CA GLU A 47 -11.27 10.01 5.11
C GLU A 47 -9.77 10.14 4.81
N ALA A 48 -9.02 9.07 5.07
CA ALA A 48 -7.64 8.98 4.62
C ALA A 48 -7.59 9.13 3.08
N LEU A 49 -6.63 9.89 2.58
CA LEU A 49 -6.60 10.27 1.17
C LEU A 49 -5.97 9.18 0.31
N GLU A 50 -6.74 8.68 -0.66
CA GLU A 50 -6.22 7.77 -1.68
C GLU A 50 -5.28 8.52 -2.63
N LEU A 51 -4.01 8.10 -2.71
CA LEU A 51 -3.02 8.72 -3.60
C LEU A 51 -3.23 8.27 -5.05
N ARG A 52 -3.64 9.22 -5.90
CA ARG A 52 -3.79 9.05 -7.35
C ARG A 52 -2.68 9.75 -8.13
N ASP A 53 -2.33 9.21 -9.29
CA ASP A 53 -1.25 9.72 -10.14
C ASP A 53 -1.56 11.06 -10.78
N GLY A 54 -2.84 11.35 -11.09
CA GLY A 54 -3.26 12.59 -11.75
C GLY A 54 -2.87 12.71 -13.24
N ASP A 55 -2.16 11.72 -13.80
CA ASP A 55 -1.85 11.68 -15.23
C ASP A 55 -3.10 11.37 -16.06
N VAL A 56 -3.71 12.40 -16.65
CA VAL A 56 -4.92 12.29 -17.46
C VAL A 56 -4.79 11.35 -18.65
N LYS A 57 -3.57 11.05 -19.12
CA LYS A 57 -3.33 10.10 -20.22
C LYS A 57 -3.47 8.64 -19.78
N ARG A 58 -3.35 8.35 -18.48
CA ARG A 58 -3.47 7.01 -17.91
C ARG A 58 -4.71 6.93 -17.02
N TYR A 59 -5.67 6.12 -17.42
CA TYR A 59 -6.90 5.88 -16.66
C TYR A 59 -7.61 7.18 -16.22
N LEU A 60 -7.56 8.23 -17.04
CA LEU A 60 -8.14 9.55 -16.74
C LEU A 60 -7.62 10.16 -15.42
N GLY A 61 -6.36 9.95 -15.08
CA GLY A 61 -5.73 10.45 -13.86
C GLY A 61 -5.88 9.55 -12.65
N LYS A 62 -6.55 8.40 -12.78
CA LYS A 62 -6.83 7.47 -11.68
C LYS A 62 -5.74 6.41 -11.45
N GLY A 63 -4.63 6.48 -12.18
CA GLY A 63 -3.47 5.62 -11.93
C GLY A 63 -3.01 5.68 -10.46
N VAL A 64 -2.31 4.64 -10.01
CA VAL A 64 -1.79 4.52 -8.64
C VAL A 64 -0.30 4.11 -8.61
N LEU A 65 0.45 4.38 -9.69
CA LEU A 65 1.87 4.02 -9.75
C LEU A 65 2.70 4.73 -8.68
N ASN A 66 2.33 5.95 -8.28
CA ASN A 66 3.00 6.64 -7.18
C ASN A 66 2.81 5.88 -5.86
N ALA A 67 1.58 5.44 -5.57
CA ALA A 67 1.28 4.65 -4.37
C ALA A 67 2.02 3.30 -4.40
N VAL A 68 2.03 2.62 -5.55
CA VAL A 68 2.83 1.40 -5.77
C VAL A 68 4.32 1.65 -5.53
N GLY A 69 4.84 2.80 -5.99
CA GLY A 69 6.22 3.22 -5.76
C GLY A 69 6.56 3.42 -4.27
N HIS A 70 5.64 4.01 -3.50
CA HIS A 70 5.80 4.15 -2.05
C HIS A 70 5.85 2.80 -1.32
N VAL A 71 5.04 1.82 -1.75
CA VAL A 71 5.11 0.47 -1.18
C VAL A 71 6.41 -0.23 -1.55
N ASN A 72 6.78 -0.22 -2.83
CA ASN A 72 7.96 -0.92 -3.35
C ASN A 72 9.30 -0.31 -2.89
N GLY A 73 9.31 0.96 -2.50
CA GLY A 73 10.48 1.69 -2.03
C GLY A 73 10.46 1.90 -0.52
N PRO A 74 10.06 3.09 -0.02
CA PRO A 74 10.23 3.47 1.37
C PRO A 74 9.56 2.52 2.38
N LEU A 75 8.33 2.06 2.12
CA LEU A 75 7.64 1.15 3.05
C LEU A 75 8.29 -0.24 3.08
N ARG A 76 8.70 -0.77 1.92
CA ARG A 76 9.50 -1.99 1.88
C ARG A 76 10.77 -1.85 2.71
N THR A 77 11.55 -0.80 2.51
CA THR A 77 12.79 -0.58 3.27
C THR A 77 12.52 -0.47 4.77
N LEU A 78 11.43 0.17 5.16
CA LEU A 78 11.05 0.36 6.56
C LEU A 78 10.70 -0.95 7.28
N LEU A 79 9.99 -1.86 6.60
CA LEU A 79 9.37 -3.03 7.25
C LEU A 79 10.13 -4.35 7.04
N LEU A 80 11.15 -4.39 6.18
CA LEU A 80 11.98 -5.58 6.01
C LEU A 80 12.64 -6.00 7.33
N GLY A 81 12.54 -7.30 7.63
CA GLY A 81 13.07 -7.90 8.86
C GLY A 81 12.17 -7.75 10.09
N ALA A 82 11.08 -6.98 10.01
CA ALA A 82 10.13 -6.86 11.11
C ALA A 82 9.32 -8.16 11.30
N ASP A 83 8.87 -8.41 12.52
CA ASP A 83 7.97 -9.53 12.83
C ASP A 83 6.54 -9.21 12.35
N VAL A 84 6.00 -10.06 11.48
CA VAL A 84 4.66 -9.89 10.92
C VAL A 84 3.56 -9.94 11.99
N THR A 85 3.82 -10.55 13.15
CA THR A 85 2.83 -10.65 14.24
C THR A 85 2.70 -9.34 15.04
N ALA A 86 3.65 -8.41 14.89
CA ALA A 86 3.67 -7.12 15.56
C ALA A 86 2.81 -6.06 14.84
N GLN A 87 1.57 -6.42 14.48
CA GLN A 87 0.68 -5.61 13.62
C GLN A 87 0.61 -4.13 14.02
N ARG A 88 0.41 -3.84 15.31
CA ARG A 88 0.32 -2.45 15.81
C ARG A 88 1.60 -1.65 15.62
N GLU A 89 2.76 -2.30 15.73
CA GLU A 89 4.06 -1.65 15.56
C GLU A 89 4.34 -1.37 14.09
N LEU A 90 3.98 -2.30 13.19
CA LEU A 90 4.04 -2.11 11.75
C LEU A 90 3.16 -0.95 11.30
N ASP A 91 1.91 -0.92 11.76
CA ASP A 91 0.96 0.15 11.45
C ASP A 91 1.46 1.49 11.98
N ALA A 92 1.93 1.55 13.23
CA ALA A 92 2.48 2.76 13.82
C ALA A 92 3.74 3.25 13.08
N ALA A 93 4.60 2.34 12.61
CA ALA A 93 5.79 2.69 11.84
C ALA A 93 5.41 3.29 10.48
N MET A 94 4.45 2.71 9.76
CA MET A 94 3.95 3.26 8.49
C MET A 94 3.30 4.63 8.69
N ILE A 95 2.49 4.77 9.75
CA ILE A 95 1.91 6.06 10.14
C ILE A 95 3.02 7.05 10.43
N ALA A 96 4.02 6.71 11.25
CA ALA A 96 5.12 7.63 11.55
C ALA A 96 5.88 8.05 10.28
N ALA A 97 6.11 7.12 9.36
CA ALA A 97 6.84 7.34 8.12
C ALA A 97 6.10 8.25 7.12
N ASP A 98 4.76 8.19 7.06
CA ASP A 98 3.98 9.08 6.20
C ASP A 98 4.06 10.56 6.67
N GLY A 99 4.11 10.79 7.98
CA GLY A 99 4.29 12.15 8.53
C GLY A 99 3.12 13.13 8.42
N THR A 100 2.02 12.83 7.70
CA THR A 100 0.85 13.72 7.56
C THR A 100 -0.22 13.56 8.66
N GLU A 101 -1.21 14.46 8.72
CA GLU A 101 -2.33 14.37 9.67
C GLU A 101 -3.47 13.42 9.22
N ASN A 102 -3.57 13.13 7.91
CA ASN A 102 -4.70 12.41 7.30
C ASN A 102 -4.35 10.96 6.93
N LYS A 103 -3.66 10.28 7.84
CA LYS A 103 -3.17 8.91 7.67
C LYS A 103 -4.27 7.87 7.76
#